data_AF-T0HXA9-F1
#
_entry.id   AF-T0HXA9-F1
#
_cell.length_a   1.000
_cell.length_b   1.000
_cell.length_c   1.000
_cell.angle_alpha   90.00
_cell.angle_beta   90.00
_cell.angle_gamma   90.00
#
_symmetry.space_group_name_H-M   'P 1'
#
loop_
_entity.id
_entity.type
_entity.pdbx_description
1 polymer ?
#
loop_
_entity_poly.entity_id
_entity_poly.type
_entity_poly.pdbx_seq_one_letter_code
_entity_poly.pdbx_strand_id
1 'polypeptide(L)'
;DVPDWLTRAGAVWALWDLSGHGGDGDLAREAVDLARRHLPGAALPWPAAWKPLRIAFGLARADVAKGRRAPPALTPGLYLRLIALALRGR
;
A
#
# COMPACT_ATOMS: atom_id res chain seq x y z
N ASP A 1 -3.04 21.82 -5.95
CA ASP A 1 -3.69 20.82 -5.08
C ASP A 1 -3.20 19.41 -5.33
N VAL A 2 -3.27 18.58 -4.30
CA VAL A 2 -2.90 17.15 -4.37
C VAL A 2 -4.00 16.41 -5.14
N PRO A 3 -3.68 15.65 -6.21
CA PRO A 3 -4.70 14.94 -6.96
C PRO A 3 -5.42 13.87 -6.12
N ASP A 4 -6.73 13.71 -6.30
CA ASP A 4 -7.54 12.71 -5.58
C ASP A 4 -6.98 11.29 -5.66
N TRP A 5 -6.44 10.91 -6.82
CA TRP A 5 -5.85 9.59 -7.01
C TRP A 5 -4.63 9.36 -6.09
N LEU A 6 -3.88 10.43 -5.80
CA LEU A 6 -2.69 10.41 -4.95
C LEU A 6 -3.12 10.27 -3.48
N THR A 7 -4.17 10.98 -3.08
CA THR A 7 -4.81 10.83 -1.76
C THR A 7 -5.31 9.41 -1.53
N ARG A 8 -6.00 8.82 -2.53
CA ARG A 8 -6.46 7.42 -2.46
C ARG A 8 -5.29 6.44 -2.37
N ALA A 9 -4.21 6.65 -3.11
CA ALA A 9 -3.01 5.82 -3.01
C ALA A 9 -2.36 5.90 -1.62
N GLY A 10 -2.31 7.10 -1.03
CA GLY A 10 -1.90 7.31 0.37
C GLY A 10 -2.79 6.57 1.36
N ALA A 11 -4.11 6.63 1.18
CA ALA A 11 -5.06 5.92 2.04
C ALA A 11 -4.85 4.39 1.99
N VAL A 12 -4.65 3.83 0.79
CA VAL A 12 -4.35 2.40 0.62
C VAL A 12 -3.11 2.00 1.41
N TRP A 13 -2.04 2.80 1.32
CA TRP A 13 -0.83 2.56 2.10
C TRP A 13 -1.09 2.64 3.61
N ALA A 14 -1.70 3.72 4.10
CA ALA A 14 -1.90 3.95 5.53
C ALA A 14 -2.79 2.87 6.17
N LEU A 15 -3.85 2.45 5.49
CA LEU A 15 -4.74 1.40 5.98
C LEU A 15 -4.08 0.02 5.97
N TRP A 16 -3.25 -0.26 4.97
CA TRP A 16 -2.47 -1.50 4.95
C TRP A 16 -1.46 -1.51 6.08
N ASP A 17 -0.74 -0.42 6.34
CA ASP A 17 0.21 -0.30 7.46
C ASP A 17 -0.49 -0.45 8.83
N LEU A 18 -1.66 0.20 8.98
CA LEU A 18 -2.52 0.05 10.16
C LEU A 18 -2.94 -1.41 10.38
N SER A 19 -3.25 -2.16 9.32
CA SER A 19 -3.68 -3.57 9.46
C SER A 19 -2.59 -4.49 10.03
N GLY A 20 -1.33 -4.07 10.01
CA GLY A 20 -0.21 -4.77 10.66
C GLY A 20 0.05 -4.33 12.10
N HIS A 21 -0.54 -3.21 12.54
CA HIS A 21 -0.36 -2.63 13.87
C HIS A 21 -1.59 -2.93 14.76
N GLY A 22 -1.36 -3.22 16.04
CA GLY A 22 -2.42 -3.25 17.07
C GLY A 22 -2.97 -4.62 17.46
N GLY A 23 -2.57 -5.72 16.82
CA GLY A 23 -2.89 -7.09 17.25
C GLY A 23 -4.36 -7.52 17.11
N ASP A 24 -5.28 -6.57 16.90
CA ASP A 24 -6.71 -6.79 16.69
C ASP A 24 -6.97 -7.30 15.26
N GLY A 25 -7.50 -8.52 15.15
CA GLY A 25 -7.79 -9.16 13.87
C GLY A 25 -8.99 -8.56 13.14
N ASP A 26 -9.97 -8.03 13.85
CA ASP A 26 -11.17 -7.44 13.28
C ASP A 26 -10.86 -6.06 12.72
N LEU A 27 -10.11 -5.24 13.47
CA LEU A 27 -9.60 -3.96 12.99
C LEU A 27 -8.72 -4.15 11.74
N ALA A 28 -7.83 -5.14 11.76
CA ALA A 28 -6.96 -5.41 10.61
C ALA A 28 -7.76 -5.77 9.36
N ARG A 29 -8.82 -6.58 9.52
CA ARG A 29 -9.72 -6.97 8.42
C ARG A 29 -10.49 -5.76 7.89
N GLU A 30 -11.08 -4.95 8.77
CA GLU A 30 -11.80 -3.72 8.39
C GLU A 30 -10.90 -2.72 7.66
N ALA A 31 -9.66 -2.54 8.12
CA ALA A 31 -8.68 -1.67 7.48
C ALA A 31 -8.36 -2.15 6.05
N VAL A 32 -8.15 -3.46 5.85
CA VAL A 32 -7.89 -4.03 4.52
C VAL A 32 -9.12 -3.89 3.61
N ASP A 33 -10.33 -4.15 4.10
CA ASP A 33 -11.55 -4.00 3.31
C ASP A 33 -11.81 -2.53 2.94
N LEU A 34 -11.53 -1.59 3.84
CA LEU A 34 -11.55 -0.16 3.52
C LEU A 34 -10.48 0.19 2.48
N ALA A 35 -9.26 -0.32 2.60
CA ALA A 35 -8.19 -0.08 1.64
C ALA A 35 -8.55 -0.58 0.24
N ARG A 36 -9.24 -1.73 0.13
CA ARG A 36 -9.73 -2.26 -1.15
C ARG A 36 -10.67 -1.29 -1.87
N ARG A 37 -11.55 -0.61 -1.13
CA ARG A 37 -12.46 0.41 -1.71
C ARG A 37 -11.73 1.62 -2.29
N HIS A 38 -10.50 1.87 -1.85
CA HIS A 38 -9.66 2.95 -2.36
C HIS A 38 -8.73 2.51 -3.50
N LEU A 39 -8.70 1.22 -3.87
CA LEU A 39 -7.84 0.76 -4.96
C LEU A 39 -8.24 1.42 -6.30
N PRO A 40 -7.29 2.01 -7.03
CA PRO A 40 -7.55 2.58 -8.34
C PRO A 40 -7.78 1.47 -9.37
N GLY A 41 -8.81 1.64 -10.21
CA GLY A 41 -9.13 0.71 -11.30
C GLY A 41 -8.18 0.77 -12.50
N ALA A 42 -7.37 1.83 -12.62
CA ALA A 42 -6.43 2.05 -13.72
C ALA A 42 -4.98 2.20 -13.23
N ALA A 43 -4.04 2.19 -14.17
CA ALA A 43 -2.67 2.60 -13.90
C ALA A 43 -2.64 4.08 -13.46
N LEU A 44 -1.84 4.39 -12.45
CA LEU A 44 -1.71 5.74 -11.92
C LEU A 44 -0.50 6.45 -12.56
N PRO A 45 -0.61 7.75 -12.89
CA PRO A 45 0.53 8.52 -13.36
C PRO A 45 1.45 8.81 -12.17
N TRP A 46 2.68 8.30 -12.18
CA TRP A 46 3.64 8.54 -11.09
C TRP A 46 4.78 9.48 -11.50
N PRO A 47 4.60 10.81 -11.37
CA PRO A 47 5.70 11.76 -11.44
C PRO A 47 6.83 11.40 -10.47
N ALA A 48 8.08 11.74 -10.82
CA ALA A 48 9.26 11.47 -10.01
C ALA A 48 9.14 12.02 -8.58
N ALA A 49 8.48 13.17 -8.40
CA ALA A 49 8.21 13.79 -7.10
C ALA A 49 7.46 12.86 -6.12
N TRP A 50 6.67 11.92 -6.64
CA TRP A 50 5.86 10.99 -5.84
C TRP A 50 6.45 9.58 -5.75
N LYS A 51 7.74 9.41 -6.08
CA LYS A 51 8.44 8.13 -6.04
C LYS A 51 8.31 7.39 -4.69
N PRO A 52 8.46 8.04 -3.52
CA PRO A 52 8.29 7.35 -2.24
C PRO A 52 6.90 6.74 -2.09
N LEU A 53 5.86 7.52 -2.41
CA LEU A 53 4.49 7.05 -2.33
C LEU A 53 4.16 5.99 -3.37
N ARG A 54 4.77 6.03 -4.57
CA ARG A 54 4.65 4.95 -5.57
C ARG A 54 5.13 3.61 -4.99
N ILE A 55 6.27 3.62 -4.31
CA ILE A 55 6.86 2.40 -3.72
C ILE A 55 5.97 1.89 -2.59
N ALA A 56 5.58 2.77 -1.66
CA ALA A 56 4.69 2.45 -0.55
C ALA A 56 3.34 1.90 -1.03
N PHE A 57 2.68 2.59 -1.95
CA PHE A 57 1.44 2.13 -2.57
C PHE A 57 1.62 0.81 -3.30
N GLY A 58 2.70 0.61 -4.04
CA GLY A 58 2.99 -0.64 -4.75
C GLY A 58 3.10 -1.83 -3.80
N LEU A 59 3.69 -1.61 -2.61
CA LEU A 59 3.80 -2.63 -1.56
C LEU A 59 2.42 -3.00 -1.02
N ALA A 60 1.64 -1.99 -0.61
CA ALA A 60 0.29 -2.18 -0.06
C ALA A 60 -0.69 -2.77 -1.09
N ARG A 61 -0.70 -2.26 -2.33
CA ARG A 61 -1.63 -2.68 -3.39
C ARG A 61 -1.62 -4.19 -3.61
N ALA A 62 -0.43 -4.80 -3.64
CA ALA A 62 -0.28 -6.22 -3.91
C ALA A 62 -0.91 -7.10 -2.83
N ASP A 63 -0.82 -6.68 -1.57
CA ASP A 63 -1.37 -7.40 -0.42
C ASP A 63 -2.86 -7.08 -0.23
N VAL A 64 -3.27 -5.81 -0.33
CA VAL A 64 -4.68 -5.37 -0.27
C VAL A 64 -5.53 -6.03 -1.36
N ALA A 65 -5.02 -6.12 -2.61
CA ALA A 65 -5.70 -6.85 -3.68
C ALA A 65 -5.95 -8.33 -3.33
N LYS A 66 -5.08 -8.93 -2.53
CA LYS A 66 -5.17 -10.32 -2.03
C LYS A 66 -5.89 -10.44 -0.69
N GLY A 67 -6.33 -9.34 -0.08
CA GLY A 67 -6.96 -9.33 1.25
C GLY A 67 -5.99 -9.61 2.38
N ARG A 68 -4.69 -9.32 2.17
CA ARG A 68 -3.64 -9.57 3.15
C ARG A 68 -3.35 -8.29 3.92
N ARG A 69 -3.23 -8.42 5.23
CA ARG A 69 -2.73 -7.38 6.12
C ARG A 69 -1.22 -7.19 5.98
N ALA A 70 -0.70 -6.05 6.44
CA ALA A 70 0.74 -5.86 6.58
C ALA A 70 1.32 -6.87 7.60
N PRO A 71 2.54 -7.37 7.36
CA PRO A 71 3.24 -8.16 8.38
C PRO A 71 3.57 -7.26 9.59
N PRO A 72 3.57 -7.81 10.82
CA PRO A 72 3.83 -7.03 12.04
C PRO A 72 5.28 -6.55 12.17
N ALA A 73 6.17 -7.04 11.31
CA ALA A 73 7.57 -6.66 11.25
C ALA A 73 8.08 -6.73 9.81
N LEU A 74 9.19 -6.04 9.54
CA LEU A 74 9.87 -6.09 8.25
C LEU A 74 10.45 -7.49 8.02
N THR A 75 9.76 -8.31 7.22
CA THR A 75 10.25 -9.63 6.83
C THR A 75 11.27 -9.53 5.68
N PRO A 76 12.20 -10.48 5.52
CA PRO A 76 13.11 -10.50 4.37
C PRO A 76 12.38 -10.44 3.03
N GLY A 77 11.23 -11.13 2.93
CA GLY A 77 10.39 -11.08 1.74
C GLY A 77 9.80 -9.70 1.47
N LEU A 78 9.40 -8.95 2.50
CA LEU A 78 8.90 -7.58 2.37
C LEU A 78 10.02 -6.63 1.92
N TYR A 79 11.22 -6.81 2.48
CA TYR A 79 12.40 -6.03 2.10
C TYR A 79 12.77 -6.23 0.63
N LEU A 80 12.79 -7.49 0.15
CA LEU A 80 13.04 -7.78 -1.27
C LEU A 80 12.00 -7.16 -2.20
N ARG A 81 10.71 -7.19 -1.81
CA ARG A 81 9.66 -6.51 -2.60
C ARG A 81 9.87 -5.00 -2.65
N LEU A 82 10.26 -4.38 -1.54
CA LEU A 82 10.55 -2.95 -1.48
C LEU A 82 11.70 -2.58 -2.43
N ILE A 83 12.81 -3.34 -2.39
CA ILE A 83 13.93 -3.16 -3.34
C ILE A 83 13.43 -3.32 -4.78
N ALA A 84 12.68 -4.37 -5.07
CA ALA A 84 12.16 -4.60 -6.42
C ALA A 84 11.32 -3.42 -6.91
N LEU A 85 10.42 -2.87 -6.09
CA LEU A 85 9.58 -1.71 -6.43
C LEU A 85 10.37 -0.41 -6.61
N ALA A 86 11.45 -0.24 -5.83
CA ALA A 86 12.35 0.90 -5.94
C ALA A 86 13.16 0.89 -7.24
N LEU A 87 13.61 -0.30 -7.68
CA LEU A 87 14.41 -0.50 -8.88
C LEU A 87 13.58 -0.50 -10.17
N ARG A 88 12.37 -1.07 -10.16
CA ARG A 88 11.54 -1.29 -11.36
C ARG A 88 10.78 -0.03 -11.82
N GLY A 89 11.36 1.16 -11.63
CA GLY A 89 10.74 2.48 -11.71
C GLY A 89 10.16 2.90 -13.06
N ARG A 90 9.15 2.17 -13.55
CA ARG A 90 8.38 2.45 -14.75
C ARG A 90 6.91 2.51 -14.38
#